data_AF-A0A9E3SFP4-F1
#
_entry.id   AF-A0A9E3SFP4-F1
#
_cell.length_a   1.000
_cell.length_b   1.000
_cell.length_c   1.000
_cell.angle_alpha   90.00
_cell.angle_beta   90.00
_cell.angle_gamma   90.00
#
_symmetry.space_group_name_H-M   'P 1'
#
loop_
_entity.id
_entity.type
_entity.pdbx_description
1 polymer ?
#
loop_
_entity_poly.entity_id
_entity_poly.type
_entity_poly.pdbx_seq_one_letter_code
_entity_poly.pdbx_strand_id
1 'polypeptide(L)'
;GWSASGILLDRVRMAERGVAPGLVEAQARRLALEDPAMAAAFTRTDLEGDAPTAVPYLAAARKTWHPALSADLQLVPKPGWQFTSYPTGTTHGSPHREDTHVPVAFHGPRWVRPGRVDERAEVVDIAPTLAAILGIAAPSSAEGRVLPIRP
;
A
#
# COMPACT_ATOMS: atom_id res chain seq x y z
N GLY A 1 -1.09 -0.49 16.76
CA GLY A 1 -0.59 0.13 15.52
C GLY A 1 -1.67 -0.01 14.47
N TRP A 2 -2.05 1.10 13.83
CA TRP A 2 -3.01 1.07 12.73
C TRP A 2 -2.25 0.81 11.43
N SER A 3 -2.19 -0.45 11.01
CA SER A 3 -1.59 -0.86 9.74
C SER A 3 -2.63 -1.02 8.62
N ALA A 4 -3.88 -0.61 8.87
CA ALA A 4 -5.00 -0.72 7.93
C ALA A 4 -6.00 0.41 8.18
N SER A 5 -5.79 1.55 7.54
CA SER A 5 -6.75 2.66 7.53
C SER A 5 -7.90 2.32 6.58
N GLY A 6 -8.92 1.64 7.11
CA GLY A 6 -10.07 1.29 6.32
C GLY A 6 -11.33 1.00 7.12
N ILE A 7 -12.46 0.98 6.42
CA ILE A 7 -13.78 0.76 6.99
C ILE A 7 -14.32 -0.57 6.46
N LEU A 8 -14.68 -1.48 7.38
CA LEU A 8 -15.41 -2.70 7.05
C LEU A 8 -16.90 -2.39 7.01
N LEU A 9 -17.57 -2.84 5.94
CA LEU A 9 -19.02 -2.69 5.80
C LEU A 9 -19.70 -3.99 6.20
N ASP A 10 -20.76 -3.89 7.02
CA ASP A 10 -21.50 -5.07 7.48
C ASP A 10 -22.36 -5.65 6.35
N ARG A 11 -21.81 -6.64 5.64
CA ARG A 11 -22.47 -7.31 4.51
C ARG A 11 -23.71 -8.11 4.90
N VAL A 12 -23.72 -8.67 6.11
CA VAL A 12 -24.89 -9.41 6.62
C VAL A 12 -26.04 -8.42 6.81
N ARG A 13 -25.76 -7.29 7.46
CA ARG A 13 -26.78 -6.27 7.70
C ARG A 13 -27.28 -5.61 6.42
N MET A 14 -26.40 -5.38 5.44
CA MET A 14 -26.80 -4.89 4.12
C MET A 14 -27.79 -5.84 3.44
N ALA A 15 -27.52 -7.15 3.48
CA ALA A 15 -28.39 -8.17 2.90
C ALA A 15 -29.75 -8.24 3.63
N GLU A 16 -29.76 -8.24 4.96
CA GLU A 16 -31.00 -8.21 5.78
C GLU A 16 -31.89 -7.01 5.45
N ARG A 17 -31.28 -5.88 5.10
CA ARG A 17 -31.98 -4.63 4.77
C ARG A 17 -32.29 -4.49 3.28
N GLY A 18 -31.86 -5.43 2.45
CA GLY A 18 -32.04 -5.38 1.00
C GLY A 18 -31.32 -4.20 0.33
N VAL A 19 -30.22 -3.72 0.91
CA VAL A 19 -29.44 -2.59 0.37
C VAL A 19 -28.26 -3.13 -0.43
N ALA A 20 -28.12 -2.67 -1.68
CA ALA A 20 -27.02 -3.08 -2.54
C ALA A 20 -25.65 -2.60 -1.97
N PRO A 21 -24.61 -3.46 -1.90
CA PRO A 21 -23.30 -3.09 -1.37
C PRO A 21 -22.69 -1.85 -2.04
N GLY A 22 -22.82 -1.73 -3.37
CA GLY A 22 -22.31 -0.58 -4.12
C GLY A 22 -22.92 0.76 -3.70
N LEU A 23 -24.18 0.78 -3.24
CA LEU A 23 -24.80 2.00 -2.72
C LEU A 23 -24.19 2.41 -1.37
N VAL A 24 -23.93 1.44 -0.51
CA VAL A 24 -23.29 1.68 0.80
C VAL A 24 -21.84 2.11 0.62
N GLU A 25 -21.11 1.46 -0.28
CA GLU A 25 -19.74 1.86 -0.67
C GLU A 25 -19.69 3.30 -1.18
N ALA A 26 -20.58 3.65 -2.13
CA ALA A 26 -20.63 5.00 -2.68
C ALA A 26 -20.95 6.06 -1.62
N GLN A 27 -21.90 5.78 -0.72
CA GLN A 27 -22.27 6.68 0.36
C GLN A 27 -21.17 6.80 1.41
N ALA A 28 -20.51 5.70 1.78
CA ALA A 28 -19.40 5.69 2.72
C ALA A 28 -18.22 6.50 2.18
N ARG A 29 -17.87 6.33 0.90
CA ARG A 29 -16.87 7.16 0.23
C ARG A 29 -17.24 8.64 0.28
N ARG A 30 -18.48 8.99 -0.06
CA ARG A 30 -18.96 10.37 -0.04
C ARG A 30 -18.78 11.00 1.34
N LEU A 31 -19.21 10.30 2.40
CA LEU A 31 -19.07 10.76 3.79
C LEU A 31 -17.61 10.87 4.23
N ALA A 32 -16.77 9.89 3.90
CA ALA A 32 -15.35 9.95 4.24
C ALA A 32 -14.66 11.16 3.62
N LEU A 33 -15.04 11.54 2.40
CA LEU A 33 -14.49 12.69 1.68
C LEU A 33 -15.06 14.04 2.15
N GLU A 34 -16.03 14.07 3.07
CA GLU A 34 -16.44 15.31 3.73
C GLU A 34 -15.39 15.80 4.74
N ASP A 35 -14.55 14.90 5.26
CA ASP A 35 -13.43 15.28 6.12
C ASP A 35 -12.32 15.96 5.28
N PRO A 36 -11.96 17.22 5.58
CA PRO A 36 -10.95 17.94 4.81
C PRO A 36 -9.54 17.33 4.93
N ALA A 37 -9.29 16.41 5.86
CA ALA A 37 -8.03 15.68 5.98
C ALA A 37 -7.90 14.56 4.93
N MET A 38 -8.99 14.11 4.30
CA MET A 38 -8.95 13.01 3.33
C MET A 38 -8.57 13.50 1.93
N ALA A 39 -7.63 12.79 1.29
CA ALA A 39 -7.23 13.00 -0.10
C ALA A 39 -8.00 12.08 -1.06
N ALA A 40 -8.25 10.84 -0.65
CA ALA A 40 -9.01 9.86 -1.41
C ALA A 40 -9.65 8.81 -0.50
N ALA A 41 -10.68 8.14 -1.01
CA ALA A 41 -11.28 6.96 -0.39
C ALA A 41 -11.65 5.98 -1.51
N PHE A 42 -11.04 4.79 -1.50
CA PHE A 42 -11.24 3.75 -2.51
C PHE A 42 -12.15 2.67 -1.96
N THR A 43 -13.23 2.38 -2.68
CA THR A 43 -14.14 1.28 -2.31
C THR A 43 -13.59 -0.05 -2.81
N ARG A 44 -14.13 -1.16 -2.29
CA ARG A 44 -13.85 -2.49 -2.81
C ARG A 44 -14.08 -2.56 -4.31
N THR A 45 -15.17 -1.97 -4.80
CA THR A 45 -15.44 -1.89 -6.24
C THR A 45 -14.30 -1.20 -7.01
N ASP A 46 -13.73 -0.12 -6.48
CA ASP A 46 -12.58 0.56 -7.10
C ASP A 46 -11.31 -0.32 -7.10
N LEU A 47 -11.10 -1.08 -6.02
CA LEU A 47 -9.93 -1.92 -5.77
C LEU A 47 -9.95 -3.23 -6.57
N GLU A 48 -11.13 -3.85 -6.72
CA GLU A 48 -11.36 -5.06 -7.52
C GLU A 48 -11.48 -4.76 -9.03
N GLY A 49 -11.87 -3.54 -9.39
CA GLY A 49 -12.07 -3.15 -10.78
C GLY A 49 -10.76 -2.90 -11.55
N ASP A 50 -10.91 -2.62 -12.85
CA ASP A 50 -9.78 -2.38 -13.77
C ASP A 50 -9.50 -0.90 -14.04
N ALA A 51 -9.98 -0.01 -13.16
CA ALA A 51 -9.76 1.43 -13.31
C ALA A 51 -8.25 1.74 -13.49
N PRO A 52 -7.87 2.70 -14.37
CA PRO A 52 -6.48 3.00 -14.62
C PRO A 52 -5.73 3.39 -13.35
N THR A 53 -4.56 2.80 -13.13
CA THR A 53 -3.69 3.11 -11.99
C THR A 53 -3.07 4.51 -12.05
N ALA A 54 -3.31 5.26 -13.12
CA ALA A 54 -3.01 6.69 -13.22
C ALA A 54 -3.86 7.56 -12.28
N VAL A 55 -4.97 7.02 -11.75
CA VAL A 55 -5.70 7.64 -10.64
C VAL A 55 -4.75 7.76 -9.43
N PRO A 56 -4.52 8.97 -8.89
CA PRO A 56 -3.61 9.15 -7.76
C PRO A 56 -3.90 8.17 -6.63
N TYR A 57 -2.85 7.57 -6.06
CA TYR A 57 -2.89 6.63 -4.94
C TYR A 57 -3.50 5.25 -5.21
N LEU A 58 -4.28 5.04 -6.28
CA LEU A 58 -4.98 3.78 -6.53
C LEU A 58 -4.01 2.59 -6.72
N ALA A 59 -2.88 2.83 -7.39
CA ALA A 59 -1.85 1.80 -7.56
C ALA A 59 -1.29 1.32 -6.20
N ALA A 60 -1.02 2.26 -5.28
CA ALA A 60 -0.53 1.95 -3.95
C ALA A 60 -1.60 1.25 -3.09
N ALA A 61 -2.86 1.71 -3.21
CA ALA A 61 -4.01 1.10 -2.55
C ALA A 61 -4.20 -0.38 -2.96
N ARG A 62 -4.14 -0.67 -4.26
CA ARG A 62 -4.23 -2.06 -4.77
C ARG A 62 -3.07 -2.93 -4.28
N LYS A 63 -1.83 -2.42 -4.25
CA LYS A 63 -0.65 -3.16 -3.76
C LYS A 63 -0.75 -3.55 -2.27
N THR A 64 -1.59 -2.89 -1.48
CA THR A 64 -1.76 -3.16 -0.04
C THR A 64 -3.12 -3.76 0.30
N TRP A 65 -3.90 -4.16 -0.70
CA TRP A 65 -5.25 -4.68 -0.52
C TRP A 65 -5.34 -6.16 -0.87
N HIS A 66 -6.01 -6.92 -0.01
CA HIS A 66 -6.28 -8.34 -0.20
C HIS A 66 -7.78 -8.59 -0.07
N PRO A 67 -8.45 -9.23 -1.05
CA PRO A 67 -9.90 -9.31 -1.13
C PRO A 67 -10.58 -9.96 0.07
N ALA A 68 -9.91 -10.95 0.68
CA ALA A 68 -10.43 -11.67 1.84
C ALA A 68 -10.07 -11.04 3.20
N LEU A 69 -9.10 -10.13 3.26
CA LEU A 69 -8.52 -9.67 4.54
C LEU A 69 -8.63 -8.16 4.74
N SER A 70 -8.63 -7.39 3.65
CA SER A 70 -8.65 -5.94 3.69
C SER A 70 -10.07 -5.39 3.79
N ALA A 71 -10.16 -4.17 4.32
CA ALA A 71 -11.40 -3.43 4.46
C ALA A 71 -12.08 -3.13 3.12
N ASP A 72 -13.39 -2.85 3.16
CA ASP A 72 -14.20 -2.52 2.00
C ASP A 72 -14.01 -1.07 1.52
N LEU A 73 -13.48 -0.20 2.39
CA LEU A 73 -13.07 1.15 2.04
C LEU A 73 -11.64 1.36 2.55
N GLN A 74 -10.71 1.73 1.66
CA GLN A 74 -9.37 2.19 2.05
C GLN A 74 -9.32 3.72 2.00
N LEU A 75 -8.81 4.33 3.07
CA LEU A 75 -8.73 5.78 3.22
C LEU A 75 -7.30 6.28 2.99
N VAL A 76 -7.17 7.38 2.26
CA VAL A 76 -5.90 8.06 2.03
C VAL A 76 -5.96 9.46 2.62
N PRO A 77 -5.17 9.77 3.67
CA PRO A 77 -5.09 11.12 4.21
C PRO A 77 -4.32 12.04 3.24
N LYS A 78 -4.49 13.36 3.34
CA LYS A 78 -3.66 14.34 2.65
C LYS A 78 -2.22 14.29 3.19
N PRO A 79 -1.21 14.75 2.40
CA PRO A 79 0.17 14.86 2.88
C PRO A 79 0.24 15.64 4.20
N GLY A 80 1.06 15.17 5.14
CA GLY A 80 1.19 15.75 6.49
C GLY A 80 0.04 15.44 7.46
N TRP A 81 -1.02 14.75 7.03
CA TRP A 81 -2.06 14.24 7.93
C TRP A 81 -1.81 12.78 8.29
N GLN A 82 -2.10 12.41 9.53
CA GLN A 82 -1.90 11.06 10.06
C GLN A 82 -3.13 10.57 10.83
N PHE A 83 -3.39 9.27 10.79
CA PHE A 83 -4.39 8.64 11.65
C PHE A 83 -3.77 8.33 13.01
N THR A 84 -4.21 9.01 14.06
CA THR A 84 -3.72 8.80 15.42
C THR A 84 -4.84 8.98 16.45
N SER A 85 -4.75 8.25 17.56
CA SER A 85 -5.62 8.41 18.73
C SER A 85 -4.96 9.18 19.86
N TYR A 86 -3.72 9.64 19.67
CA TYR A 86 -2.93 10.34 20.68
C TYR A 86 -2.63 11.78 20.25
N PRO A 87 -2.62 12.74 21.19
CA PRO A 87 -2.46 14.16 20.86
C PRO A 87 -1.02 14.57 20.52
N THR A 88 -0.04 13.70 20.77
CA THR A 88 1.39 13.98 20.54
C THR A 88 2.10 12.77 19.93
N GLY A 89 3.30 12.99 19.38
CA GLY A 89 4.07 11.98 18.67
C GLY A 89 3.73 11.92 17.17
N THR A 90 4.33 10.94 16.49
CA THR A 90 4.13 10.71 15.05
C THR A 90 3.88 9.22 14.80
N THR A 91 3.23 8.91 13.68
CA THR A 91 3.10 7.57 13.15
C THR A 91 3.45 7.55 11.66
N HIS A 92 3.47 6.36 11.07
CA HIS A 92 3.57 6.12 9.64
C HIS A 92 2.34 5.35 9.14
N GLY A 93 2.25 5.13 7.83
CA GLY A 93 1.24 4.27 7.19
C GLY A 93 0.50 4.92 6.03
N SER A 94 0.84 6.17 5.68
CA SER A 94 0.33 6.85 4.51
C SER A 94 1.06 6.40 3.23
N PRO A 95 0.47 6.60 2.03
CA PRO A 95 1.14 6.34 0.77
C PRO A 95 2.09 7.47 0.34
N HIS A 96 2.39 8.42 1.23
CA HIS A 96 3.20 9.59 0.92
C HIS A 96 4.69 9.32 1.06
N ARG A 97 5.51 10.17 0.44
CA ARG A 97 6.95 9.94 0.30
C ARG A 97 7.65 9.81 1.66
N GLU A 98 7.21 10.55 2.65
CA GLU A 98 7.70 10.51 4.03
C GLU A 98 7.61 9.11 4.66
N ASP A 99 6.62 8.30 4.28
CA ASP A 99 6.41 6.95 4.80
C ASP A 99 6.94 5.85 3.86
N THR A 100 6.98 6.12 2.54
CA THR A 100 7.33 5.10 1.54
C THR A 100 8.79 5.14 1.08
N HIS A 101 9.52 6.24 1.32
CA HIS A 101 10.91 6.39 0.87
C HIS A 101 11.88 5.87 1.92
N VAL A 102 12.31 4.61 1.78
CA VAL A 102 13.24 3.95 2.70
C VAL A 102 14.59 3.66 2.02
N PRO A 103 15.70 3.69 2.78
CA PRO A 103 17.00 3.28 2.26
C PRO A 103 17.07 1.75 2.11
N VAL A 104 17.68 1.28 1.02
CA VAL A 104 18.08 -0.12 0.85
C VAL A 104 19.59 -0.15 0.71
N ALA A 105 20.26 -0.86 1.62
CA ALA A 105 21.72 -0.97 1.65
C ALA A 105 22.15 -2.44 1.70
N PHE A 106 23.13 -2.79 0.87
CA PHE A 106 23.75 -4.11 0.85
C PHE A 106 25.19 -4.00 1.34
N HIS A 107 25.58 -4.92 2.22
CA HIS A 107 26.94 -5.03 2.75
C HIS A 107 27.33 -6.50 2.83
N GLY A 108 28.57 -6.85 2.51
CA GLY A 108 28.97 -8.25 2.44
C GLY A 108 30.43 -8.48 2.06
N PRO A 109 30.75 -9.67 1.51
CA PRO A 109 32.11 -10.06 1.15
C PRO A 109 32.77 -9.11 0.14
N ARG A 110 34.07 -9.32 -0.12
CA ARG A 110 34.88 -8.42 -0.97
C ARG A 110 34.33 -8.20 -2.40
N TRP A 111 33.50 -9.09 -2.91
CA TRP A 111 32.82 -8.92 -4.20
C TRP A 111 31.63 -7.94 -4.12
N VAL A 112 31.07 -7.63 -2.96
CA VAL A 112 30.11 -6.52 -2.83
C VAL A 112 30.87 -5.20 -2.94
N ARG A 113 30.93 -4.65 -4.15
CA ARG A 113 31.68 -3.41 -4.42
C ARG A 113 30.94 -2.20 -3.85
N PRO A 114 31.65 -1.21 -3.28
CA PRO A 114 31.06 0.08 -2.94
C PRO A 114 30.45 0.74 -4.18
N GLY A 115 29.25 1.27 -4.03
CA GLY A 115 28.52 1.93 -5.10
C GLY A 115 27.18 2.47 -4.63
N ARG A 116 26.52 3.21 -5.53
CA ARG A 116 25.18 3.74 -5.33
C ARG A 116 24.35 3.46 -6.60
N VAL A 117 23.12 3.03 -6.38
CA VAL A 117 22.11 2.84 -7.43
C VAL A 117 21.09 3.96 -7.23
N ASP A 118 20.92 4.80 -8.26
CA ASP A 118 20.06 5.98 -8.20
C ASP A 118 18.73 5.75 -8.92
N GLU A 119 18.66 4.68 -9.70
CA GLU A 119 17.42 4.23 -10.30
C GLU A 119 16.41 3.84 -9.22
N ARG A 120 15.13 3.99 -9.55
CA ARG A 120 14.03 3.62 -8.67
C ARG A 120 14.13 2.14 -8.27
N ALA A 121 14.22 1.90 -6.97
CA ALA A 121 14.10 0.58 -6.35
C ALA A 121 12.82 0.50 -5.51
N GLU A 122 12.26 -0.69 -5.40
CA GLU A 122 11.16 -1.00 -4.48
C GLU A 122 11.64 -2.02 -3.43
N VAL A 123 11.03 -2.02 -2.23
CA VAL A 123 11.41 -2.97 -1.16
C VAL A 123 11.25 -4.43 -1.61
N VAL A 124 10.28 -4.69 -2.48
CA VAL A 124 10.04 -6.03 -3.08
C VAL A 124 11.20 -6.51 -3.95
N ASP A 125 12.12 -5.64 -4.35
CA ASP A 125 13.31 -6.00 -5.15
C ASP A 125 14.38 -6.71 -4.31
N ILE A 126 14.33 -6.60 -2.97
CA ILE A 126 15.36 -7.17 -2.08
C ILE A 126 15.41 -8.70 -2.21
N ALA A 127 14.25 -9.37 -2.13
CA ALA A 127 14.18 -10.82 -2.14
C ALA A 127 14.73 -11.46 -3.45
N PRO A 128 14.30 -11.06 -4.66
CA PRO A 128 14.87 -11.60 -5.90
C PRO A 128 16.36 -11.23 -6.07
N THR A 129 16.78 -10.07 -5.58
CA THR A 129 18.20 -9.67 -5.62
C THR A 129 19.08 -10.59 -4.77
N LEU A 130 18.66 -10.89 -3.54
CA LEU A 130 19.38 -11.82 -2.67
C LEU A 130 19.39 -13.25 -3.23
N ALA A 131 18.27 -13.71 -3.78
CA ALA A 131 18.19 -15.02 -4.42
C ALA A 131 19.19 -15.15 -5.59
N ALA A 132 19.28 -14.12 -6.43
CA ALA A 132 20.24 -14.07 -7.53
C ALA A 132 21.70 -14.11 -7.04
N ILE A 133 22.02 -13.36 -5.98
CA ILE A 133 23.35 -13.37 -5.35
C ILE A 133 23.71 -14.76 -4.80
N LEU A 134 22.75 -15.44 -4.19
CA LEU A 134 22.95 -16.75 -3.55
C LEU A 134 22.91 -17.93 -4.54
N GLY A 135 22.52 -17.71 -5.79
CA GLY A 135 22.34 -18.77 -6.78
C GLY A 135 21.17 -19.71 -6.47
N ILE A 136 20.12 -19.20 -5.80
CA ILE A 136 18.91 -19.96 -5.47
C ILE A 136 17.69 -19.40 -6.21
N ALA A 137 16.62 -20.19 -6.29
CA ALA A 137 15.36 -19.70 -6.84
C ALA A 137 14.78 -18.57 -5.97
N ALA A 138 14.25 -17.52 -6.62
CA ALA A 138 13.50 -16.47 -5.93
C ALA A 138 12.19 -17.01 -5.34
N PRO A 139 11.61 -16.36 -4.31
CA PRO A 139 10.29 -16.73 -3.81
C PRO A 139 9.25 -16.76 -4.93
N SER A 140 8.35 -17.74 -4.93
CA SER A 140 7.38 -17.96 -6.01
C SER A 140 6.42 -16.78 -6.23
N SER A 141 6.20 -15.96 -5.20
CA SER A 141 5.34 -14.77 -5.25
C SER A 141 6.15 -13.46 -5.25
N ALA A 142 7.44 -13.49 -5.63
CA ALA A 142 8.22 -12.28 -5.74
C ALA A 142 7.74 -11.43 -6.93
N GLU A 143 7.38 -10.17 -6.67
CA GLU A 143 6.92 -9.21 -7.68
C GLU A 143 8.02 -8.24 -8.13
N GLY A 144 9.12 -8.17 -7.37
CA GLY A 144 10.23 -7.27 -7.63
C GLY A 144 11.18 -7.76 -8.73
N ARG A 145 12.16 -6.92 -9.04
CA ARG A 145 13.23 -7.19 -10.00
C ARG A 145 14.58 -7.29 -9.30
N VAL A 146 15.53 -7.96 -9.94
CA VAL A 146 16.92 -7.97 -9.46
C VAL A 146 17.50 -6.56 -9.62
N LEU A 147 18.05 -6.01 -8.54
CA LEU A 147 18.76 -4.74 -8.56
C LEU A 147 20.15 -4.93 -9.20
N PRO A 148 20.69 -3.92 -9.91
CA PRO A 148 21.97 -4.00 -10.59
C PRO A 148 23.14 -3.87 -9.60
N ILE A 149 23.19 -4.76 -8.60
CA ILE A 149 24.31 -4.86 -7.67
C ILE A 149 25.44 -5.54 -8.44
N ARG A 150 26.57 -4.84 -8.58
CA ARG A 150 27.74 -5.35 -9.28
C ARG A 150 28.59 -6.17 -8.29
N PRO A 151 28.69 -7.50 -8.44
CA PRO A 151 29.74 -8.26 -7.78
C PRO A 151 31.16 -7.89 -8.28
#